data_AF-H3RC10-F1
#
_entry.id   AF-H3RC10-F1
#
_cell.length_a   1.000
_cell.length_b   1.000
_cell.length_c   1.000
_cell.angle_alpha   90.00
_cell.angle_beta   90.00
_cell.angle_gamma   90.00
#
_symmetry.space_group_name_H-M   'P 1'
#
loop_
_entity.id
_entity.type
_entity.pdbx_description
1 polymer ?
#
loop_
_entity_poly.entity_id
_entity_poly.type
_entity_poly.pdbx_seq_one_letter_code
_entity_poly.pdbx_strand_id
1 'polypeptide(L)'
;MDKITEGKKYCYRYYEGHDNEGRPTITLWKRVIIRETEKTFWHVEDMPYMPFEQLVKYRTGGPKERQKLYVQRCQKGADRSKYHYTKEEALQAFVYRKQYQLERIQLTKETLQMCLSGLREAGIISGEGVRCKIEKLPDEFFLAAQEPGPIASTYNWGEY
;
A
#
# COMPACT_ATOMS: atom_id res chain seq x y z
N MET A 1 -0.77 27.16 -25.86
CA MET A 1 -1.19 26.07 -24.95
C MET A 1 -1.59 24.90 -25.83
N ASP A 2 -0.99 23.73 -25.64
CA ASP A 2 -1.27 22.54 -26.46
C ASP A 2 -2.71 22.07 -26.27
N LYS A 3 -3.50 22.11 -27.35
CA LYS A 3 -4.88 21.57 -27.43
C LYS A 3 -5.01 20.13 -26.89
N ILE A 4 -3.90 19.41 -26.82
CA ILE A 4 -3.81 18.03 -26.35
C ILE A 4 -4.05 17.90 -24.84
N THR A 5 -3.62 18.90 -24.06
CA THR A 5 -3.75 18.89 -22.59
C THR A 5 -4.96 19.66 -22.08
N GLU A 6 -5.59 20.46 -22.95
CA GLU A 6 -6.75 21.27 -22.63
C GLU A 6 -7.90 20.41 -22.09
N GLY A 7 -8.46 20.80 -20.94
CA GLY A 7 -9.54 20.09 -20.26
C GLY A 7 -9.12 18.87 -19.41
N LYS A 8 -7.87 18.37 -19.50
CA LYS A 8 -7.43 17.25 -18.67
C LYS A 8 -7.19 17.68 -17.21
N LYS A 9 -7.99 17.14 -16.29
CA LYS A 9 -7.73 17.15 -14.85
C LYS A 9 -7.07 15.84 -14.43
N TYR A 10 -6.26 15.85 -13.38
CA TYR A 10 -5.49 14.68 -12.97
C TYR A 10 -5.73 14.30 -11.52
N CYS A 11 -5.55 13.01 -11.25
CA CYS A 11 -5.36 12.47 -9.91
C CYS A 11 -4.04 11.67 -9.85
N TYR A 12 -3.57 11.45 -8.63
CA TYR A 12 -2.24 10.97 -8.33
C TYR A 12 -2.27 9.86 -7.28
N ARG A 13 -1.36 8.89 -7.43
CA ARG A 13 -1.08 7.86 -6.41
C ARG A 13 0.37 7.42 -6.49
N TYR A 14 1.06 7.47 -5.37
CA TYR A 14 2.39 6.86 -5.24
C TYR A 14 2.28 5.40 -4.85
N TYR A 15 3.17 4.59 -5.40
CA TYR A 15 3.35 3.18 -5.07
C TYR A 15 4.84 2.82 -5.17
N GLU A 16 5.23 1.82 -4.40
CA GLU A 16 6.54 1.21 -4.39
C GLU A 16 6.63 0.08 -5.43
N GLY A 17 7.83 -0.14 -5.95
CA GLY A 17 8.14 -1.25 -6.83
C GLY A 17 9.63 -1.54 -6.84
N HIS A 18 10.09 -2.22 -7.89
CA HIS A 18 11.50 -2.45 -8.15
C HIS A 18 11.82 -2.10 -9.60
N ASP A 19 13.02 -1.62 -9.87
CA ASP A 19 13.52 -1.50 -11.23
C ASP A 19 13.99 -2.87 -11.78
N ASN A 20 14.50 -2.88 -13.02
CA ASN A 20 14.98 -4.10 -13.68
C ASN A 20 16.21 -4.74 -13.00
N GLU A 21 16.85 -4.04 -12.06
CA GLU A 21 17.98 -4.53 -11.26
C GLU A 21 17.54 -4.93 -9.84
N GLY A 22 16.25 -4.84 -9.51
CA GLY A 22 15.72 -5.17 -8.19
C GLY A 22 15.89 -4.06 -7.14
N ARG A 23 16.29 -2.84 -7.54
CA ARG A 23 16.41 -1.71 -6.60
C ARG A 23 15.02 -1.15 -6.28
N PRO A 24 14.72 -0.80 -5.02
CA PRO A 24 13.41 -0.29 -4.65
C PRO A 24 13.16 1.08 -5.30
N THR A 25 11.98 1.27 -5.87
CA THR A 25 11.57 2.51 -6.52
C THR A 25 10.25 3.03 -5.95
N ILE A 26 10.05 4.34 -6.08
CA ILE A 26 8.77 4.99 -5.81
C ILE A 26 8.29 5.61 -7.11
N THR A 27 7.11 5.20 -7.57
CA THR A 27 6.55 5.65 -8.85
C THR A 27 5.23 6.39 -8.62
N LEU A 28 5.04 7.47 -9.38
CA LEU A 28 3.81 8.24 -9.40
C LEU A 28 2.89 7.78 -10.55
N TRP A 29 1.72 7.24 -10.20
CA TRP A 29 0.63 7.11 -11.16
C TRP A 29 -0.10 8.44 -11.30
N LYS A 30 0.05 9.08 -12.45
CA LYS A 30 -0.74 10.23 -12.90
C LYS A 30 -1.86 9.74 -13.82
N ARG A 31 -3.11 9.99 -13.44
CA ARG A 31 -4.29 9.51 -14.18
C ARG A 31 -5.23 10.65 -14.50
N VAL A 32 -5.86 10.61 -15.68
CA VAL A 32 -6.78 11.65 -16.14
C VAL A 32 -8.16 11.40 -15.55
N ILE A 33 -8.77 12.42 -14.96
CA ILE A 33 -10.14 12.40 -14.48
C ILE A 33 -11.06 12.67 -15.67
N ILE A 34 -11.93 11.70 -16.00
CA ILE A 34 -12.84 11.75 -17.15
C ILE A 34 -14.29 12.04 -16.77
N ARG A 35 -14.63 11.87 -15.49
CA ARG A 35 -15.95 12.20 -14.94
C ARG A 35 -15.79 12.48 -13.46
N GLU A 36 -16.55 13.45 -12.96
CA GLU A 36 -16.49 13.87 -11.56
C GLU A 36 -17.90 14.21 -11.05
N THR A 37 -18.17 13.84 -9.80
CA THR A 37 -19.36 14.20 -9.02
C THR A 37 -18.90 14.90 -7.75
N GLU A 38 -19.79 15.27 -6.83
CA GLU A 38 -19.38 15.81 -5.54
C GLU A 38 -18.53 14.82 -4.72
N LYS A 39 -18.91 13.53 -4.69
CA LYS A 39 -18.30 12.52 -3.80
C LYS A 39 -17.34 11.56 -4.48
N THR A 40 -17.38 11.45 -5.80
CA THR A 40 -16.62 10.45 -6.56
C THR A 40 -16.10 11.00 -7.88
N PHE A 41 -15.03 10.40 -8.40
CA PHE A 41 -14.52 10.65 -9.74
C PHE A 41 -14.10 9.35 -10.42
N TRP A 42 -14.11 9.37 -11.74
CA TRP A 42 -13.65 8.28 -12.60
C TRP A 42 -12.40 8.72 -13.33
N HIS A 43 -11.42 7.84 -13.38
CA HIS A 43 -10.11 8.16 -13.92
C HIS A 43 -9.52 7.01 -14.74
N VAL A 44 -8.69 7.39 -15.69
CA VAL A 44 -8.05 6.50 -16.66
C VAL A 44 -6.57 6.82 -16.75
N GLU A 45 -5.79 5.89 -17.29
CA GLU A 45 -4.40 6.16 -17.64
C GLU A 45 -4.33 7.25 -18.71
N ASP A 46 -3.39 8.18 -18.56
CA ASP A 46 -3.19 9.26 -19.51
C ASP A 46 -2.64 8.72 -20.84
N MET A 47 -3.20 9.24 -21.94
CA MET A 47 -2.67 9.05 -23.28
C MET A 47 -2.16 10.42 -23.71
N PRO A 48 -0.86 10.71 -23.53
CA PRO A 48 -0.33 12.08 -23.55
C PRO A 48 -0.50 12.78 -24.90
N TYR A 49 -0.64 12.02 -25.99
CA TYR A 49 -0.84 12.53 -27.35
C TYR A 49 -2.32 12.53 -27.80
N MET A 50 -3.26 12.22 -26.91
CA MET A 50 -4.69 12.16 -27.19
C MET A 50 -5.42 13.31 -26.49
N PRO A 51 -6.20 14.14 -27.22
CA PRO A 51 -7.06 15.17 -26.63
C PRO A 51 -8.09 14.58 -25.66
N PHE A 52 -8.56 15.40 -24.70
CA PHE A 52 -9.47 14.95 -23.64
C PHE A 52 -10.75 14.29 -24.17
N GLU A 53 -11.45 14.92 -25.11
CA GLU A 53 -12.71 14.37 -25.65
C GLU A 53 -12.51 13.01 -26.34
N GLN A 54 -11.41 12.86 -27.08
CA GLN A 54 -11.06 11.60 -27.72
C GLN A 54 -10.70 10.52 -26.69
N LEU A 55 -10.00 10.88 -25.62
CA LEU A 55 -9.67 9.97 -24.53
C LEU A 55 -10.93 9.46 -23.82
N VAL A 56 -11.89 10.36 -23.54
CA VAL A 56 -13.18 9.99 -22.96
C VAL A 56 -13.87 8.99 -23.89
N LYS A 57 -14.06 9.36 -25.17
CA LYS A 57 -14.71 8.48 -26.17
C LYS A 57 -14.03 7.11 -26.30
N TYR A 58 -12.70 7.08 -26.26
CA TYR A 58 -11.92 5.83 -26.38
C TYR A 58 -12.08 4.94 -25.15
N ARG A 59 -11.95 5.49 -23.93
CA ARG A 59 -11.97 4.72 -22.68
C ARG A 59 -13.38 4.36 -22.22
N THR A 60 -14.39 5.16 -22.58
CA THR A 60 -15.80 4.87 -22.30
C THR A 60 -16.54 4.28 -23.50
N GLY A 61 -15.87 4.09 -24.64
CA GLY A 61 -16.42 3.44 -25.82
C GLY A 61 -16.41 1.92 -25.68
N GLY A 62 -17.30 1.25 -26.43
CA GLY A 62 -17.37 -0.21 -26.48
C GLY A 62 -18.09 -0.89 -25.29
N PRO A 63 -17.99 -2.22 -25.17
CA PRO A 63 -18.72 -3.01 -24.19
C PRO A 63 -18.44 -2.60 -22.73
N LYS A 64 -19.47 -2.60 -21.88
CA LYS A 64 -19.38 -2.15 -20.47
C LYS A 64 -18.34 -2.93 -19.66
N GLU A 65 -18.11 -4.19 -20.02
CA GLU A 65 -17.14 -5.08 -19.38
C GLU A 65 -15.71 -4.56 -19.58
N ARG A 66 -15.39 -4.06 -20.78
CA ARG A 66 -14.08 -3.47 -21.09
C ARG A 66 -13.88 -2.13 -20.39
N GLN A 67 -14.94 -1.34 -20.22
CA GLN A 67 -14.84 -0.05 -19.55
C GLN A 67 -14.37 -0.21 -18.09
N LYS A 68 -14.83 -1.25 -17.38
CA LYS A 68 -14.41 -1.52 -15.98
C LYS A 68 -12.92 -1.81 -15.83
N LEU A 69 -12.25 -2.29 -16.89
CA LEU A 69 -10.81 -2.57 -16.86
C LEU A 69 -9.99 -1.28 -16.91
N TYR A 70 -10.44 -0.29 -17.68
CA TYR A 70 -9.66 0.92 -17.95
C TYR A 70 -10.11 2.12 -17.11
N VAL A 71 -11.40 2.19 -16.80
CA VAL A 71 -12.02 3.28 -16.04
C VAL A 71 -12.16 2.84 -14.60
N GLN A 72 -11.34 3.43 -13.73
CA GLN A 72 -11.41 3.21 -12.29
C GLN A 72 -12.28 4.28 -11.63
N ARG A 73 -12.94 3.92 -10.53
CA ARG A 73 -13.77 4.81 -9.72
C ARG A 73 -13.12 5.02 -8.36
N CYS A 74 -12.94 6.28 -7.97
CA CYS A 74 -12.49 6.66 -6.65
C CYS A 74 -13.50 7.60 -5.99
N GLN A 75 -13.59 7.53 -4.68
CA GLN A 75 -14.26 8.57 -3.90
C GLN A 75 -13.29 9.77 -3.72
N LYS A 76 -13.79 10.93 -3.34
CA LYS A 76 -12.97 12.08 -2.96
C LYS A 76 -12.54 11.99 -1.50
N GLY A 77 -11.40 12.60 -1.17
CA GLY A 77 -10.98 12.93 0.20
C GLY A 77 -11.08 11.80 1.22
N ALA A 78 -10.58 10.59 0.93
CA ALA A 78 -10.20 9.71 2.04
C ALA A 78 -8.71 9.45 2.03
N ASP A 79 -8.21 9.24 3.24
CA ASP A 79 -6.80 9.37 3.54
C ASP A 79 -5.99 8.15 3.14
N ARG A 80 -6.60 6.94 3.14
CA ARG A 80 -5.82 5.69 3.07
C ARG A 80 -5.85 4.97 1.73
N SER A 81 -6.97 4.89 1.03
CA SER A 81 -7.15 3.88 -0.04
C SER A 81 -7.41 4.44 -1.45
N LYS A 82 -7.44 5.76 -1.62
CA LYS A 82 -7.92 6.42 -2.85
C LYS A 82 -6.78 6.97 -3.71
N TYR A 83 -7.15 7.60 -4.82
CA TYR A 83 -6.28 8.52 -5.57
C TYR A 83 -6.57 9.94 -5.10
N HIS A 84 -5.57 10.82 -5.16
CA HIS A 84 -5.64 12.19 -4.61
C HIS A 84 -5.53 13.24 -5.72
N TYR A 85 -5.99 14.46 -5.48
CA TYR A 85 -6.03 15.50 -6.51
C TYR A 85 -4.68 16.18 -6.70
N THR A 86 -3.89 16.25 -5.64
CA THR A 86 -2.53 16.81 -5.69
C THR A 86 -1.48 15.72 -5.49
N LYS A 87 -0.25 16.02 -5.91
CA LYS A 87 0.88 15.09 -5.70
C LYS A 87 1.25 15.06 -4.23
N GLU A 88 1.13 16.19 -3.56
CA GLU A 88 1.41 16.40 -2.15
C GLU A 88 0.49 15.54 -1.28
N GLU A 89 -0.82 15.60 -1.51
CA GLU A 89 -1.81 14.73 -0.84
C GLU A 89 -1.51 13.25 -1.09
N ALA A 90 -1.19 12.90 -2.34
CA ALA A 90 -0.88 11.51 -2.72
C ALA A 90 0.39 11.00 -2.03
N LEU A 91 1.40 11.87 -1.86
CA LEU A 91 2.66 11.54 -1.22
C LEU A 91 2.49 11.42 0.29
N GLN A 92 1.75 12.34 0.92
CA GLN A 92 1.41 12.26 2.35
C GLN A 92 0.68 10.94 2.65
N ALA A 93 -0.34 10.61 1.87
CA ALA A 93 -1.06 9.34 2.00
C ALA A 93 -0.17 8.11 1.74
N PHE A 94 0.84 8.23 0.88
CA PHE A 94 1.81 7.15 0.66
C PHE A 94 2.73 6.95 1.85
N VAL A 95 3.36 8.03 2.36
CA VAL A 95 4.22 8.00 3.55
C VAL A 95 3.45 7.40 4.72
N TYR A 96 2.23 7.88 4.93
CA TYR A 96 1.29 7.35 5.93
C TYR A 96 1.13 5.83 5.84
N ARG A 97 0.78 5.31 4.65
CA ARG A 97 0.62 3.86 4.44
C ARG A 97 1.91 3.09 4.70
N LYS A 98 3.08 3.68 4.40
CA LYS A 98 4.38 3.03 4.60
C LYS A 98 4.80 3.00 6.05
N GLN A 99 4.59 4.07 6.80
CA GLN A 99 4.78 4.09 8.25
C GLN A 99 3.89 3.04 8.91
N TYR A 100 2.61 3.00 8.55
CA TYR A 100 1.68 1.98 9.04
C TYR A 100 2.15 0.54 8.73
N GLN A 101 2.67 0.29 7.52
CA GLN A 101 3.20 -1.02 7.15
C GLN A 101 4.45 -1.38 7.97
N LEU A 102 5.37 -0.44 8.17
CA LEU A 102 6.59 -0.65 8.96
C LEU A 102 6.26 -0.96 10.43
N GLU A 103 5.35 -0.20 11.04
CA GLU A 103 4.93 -0.42 12.42
C GLU A 103 4.32 -1.81 12.60
N ARG A 104 3.44 -2.25 11.70
CA ARG A 104 2.90 -3.62 11.75
C ARG A 104 3.96 -4.72 11.65
N ILE A 105 4.96 -4.53 10.80
CA ILE A 105 6.09 -5.46 10.67
C ILE A 105 6.88 -5.49 11.98
N GLN A 106 7.09 -4.33 12.60
CA GLN A 106 7.80 -4.21 13.87
C GLN A 106 7.08 -4.96 15.01
N LEU A 107 5.76 -4.81 15.15
CA LEU A 107 4.97 -5.57 16.14
C LEU A 107 5.11 -7.09 15.94
N THR A 108 5.08 -7.53 14.68
CA THR A 108 5.25 -8.94 14.33
C THR A 108 6.65 -9.43 14.68
N LYS A 109 7.68 -8.63 14.37
CA LYS A 109 9.07 -8.90 14.69
C LYS A 109 9.30 -9.04 16.19
N GLU A 110 8.76 -8.12 17.00
CA GLU A 110 8.87 -8.16 18.46
C GLU A 110 8.22 -9.41 19.05
N THR A 111 7.02 -9.76 18.59
CA THR A 111 6.34 -10.99 19.00
C THR A 111 7.18 -12.23 18.66
N LEU A 112 7.75 -12.30 17.45
CA LEU A 112 8.63 -13.40 17.06
C LEU A 112 9.92 -13.46 17.89
N GLN A 113 10.47 -12.30 18.27
CA GLN A 113 11.63 -12.23 19.16
C GLN A 113 11.30 -12.81 20.54
N MET A 114 10.14 -12.48 21.12
CA MET A 114 9.68 -13.06 22.39
C MET A 114 9.57 -14.59 22.29
N CYS A 115 9.00 -15.12 21.20
CA CYS A 115 8.92 -16.56 20.98
C CYS A 115 10.31 -17.23 20.95
N LEU A 116 11.23 -16.68 20.18
CA LEU A 116 12.59 -17.22 20.05
C LEU A 116 13.40 -17.13 21.35
N SER A 117 13.23 -16.05 22.12
CA SER A 117 13.86 -15.89 23.43
C SER A 117 13.33 -16.92 24.42
N GLY A 118 12.01 -17.10 24.52
CA GLY A 118 11.41 -18.12 25.38
C GLY A 118 11.90 -19.53 25.07
N LEU A 119 12.02 -19.89 23.78
CA LEU A 119 12.58 -21.18 23.38
C LEU A 119 14.05 -21.36 23.80
N ARG A 120 14.87 -20.30 23.75
CA ARG A 120 16.26 -20.34 24.24
C ARG A 120 16.33 -20.48 25.75
N GLU A 121 15.55 -19.68 26.47
CA GLU A 121 15.51 -19.70 27.93
C GLU A 121 15.07 -21.07 28.47
N ALA A 122 14.14 -21.73 27.79
CA ALA A 122 13.71 -23.09 28.10
C ALA A 122 14.75 -24.18 27.70
N GLY A 123 15.86 -23.79 27.05
CA GLY A 123 16.89 -24.70 26.56
C GLY A 123 16.41 -25.61 25.43
N ILE A 124 15.37 -25.21 24.68
CA ILE A 124 14.84 -25.97 23.53
C ILE A 124 15.74 -25.77 22.32
N ILE A 125 16.25 -24.56 22.15
CA ILE A 125 17.20 -24.20 21.09
C ILE A 125 18.44 -23.53 21.68
N SER A 126 19.58 -23.67 21.00
CA SER A 126 20.85 -23.04 21.34
C SER A 126 21.48 -22.34 20.12
N GLY A 127 22.37 -21.37 20.39
CA GLY A 127 23.03 -20.56 19.36
C GLY A 127 22.26 -19.29 18.94
N GLU A 128 22.91 -18.49 18.09
CA GLU A 128 22.41 -17.19 17.62
C GLU A 128 22.07 -17.18 16.13
N GLY A 129 21.11 -16.32 15.76
CA GLY A 129 20.72 -16.09 14.38
C GLY A 129 19.95 -17.26 13.75
N VAL A 130 20.06 -17.36 12.41
CA VAL A 130 19.26 -18.29 11.58
C VAL A 130 19.77 -19.74 11.67
N ARG A 131 20.98 -19.95 12.21
CA ARG A 131 21.61 -21.28 12.36
C ARG A 131 21.56 -21.75 13.81
N CYS A 132 20.35 -21.80 14.37
CA CYS A 132 20.12 -22.35 15.71
C CYS A 132 20.14 -23.89 15.70
N LYS A 133 20.61 -24.50 16.79
CA LYS A 133 20.55 -25.94 17.02
C LYS A 133 19.33 -26.26 17.89
N ILE A 134 18.61 -27.32 17.53
CA ILE A 134 17.49 -27.85 18.32
C ILE A 134 18.08 -28.84 19.32
N GLU A 135 17.92 -28.58 20.61
CA GLU A 135 18.43 -29.42 21.70
C GLU A 135 17.38 -30.42 22.19
N LYS A 136 16.11 -30.01 22.20
CA LYS A 136 14.96 -30.85 22.55
C LYS A 136 13.69 -30.33 21.87
N LEU A 137 12.60 -31.08 21.98
CA LEU A 137 11.29 -30.66 21.49
C LEU A 137 10.45 -30.09 22.65
N PRO A 138 9.65 -29.04 22.43
CA PRO A 138 8.61 -28.65 23.38
C PRO A 138 7.48 -29.69 23.41
N ASP A 139 6.67 -29.64 24.47
CA ASP A 139 5.36 -30.31 24.50
C ASP A 139 4.40 -29.71 23.44
N GLU A 140 3.22 -30.30 23.26
CA GLU A 140 2.23 -29.87 22.25
C GLU A 140 1.86 -28.38 22.36
N PHE A 141 2.02 -27.78 23.54
CA PHE A 141 1.87 -26.36 23.79
C PHE A 141 3.09 -25.80 24.53
N PHE A 142 3.61 -24.66 24.06
CA PHE A 142 4.68 -23.93 24.71
C PHE A 142 4.35 -22.45 24.83
N LEU A 143 4.26 -21.96 26.07
CA LEU A 143 4.09 -20.54 26.36
C LEU A 143 5.46 -19.87 26.43
N ALA A 144 5.81 -19.15 25.37
CA ALA A 144 7.14 -18.57 25.24
C ALA A 144 7.37 -17.31 26.10
N ALA A 145 6.31 -16.61 26.51
CA ALA A 145 6.38 -15.46 27.40
C ALA A 145 5.11 -15.35 28.23
N GLN A 146 5.23 -14.93 29.48
CA GLN A 146 4.08 -14.67 30.36
C GLN A 146 3.44 -13.31 30.05
N GLU A 147 4.22 -12.36 29.57
CA GLU A 147 3.73 -11.05 29.15
C GLU A 147 3.14 -11.12 27.73
N PRO A 148 2.03 -10.42 27.46
CA PRO A 148 1.48 -10.35 26.11
C PRO A 148 2.46 -9.62 25.18
N GLY A 149 2.59 -10.13 23.96
CA GLY A 149 3.28 -9.40 22.90
C GLY A 149 2.54 -8.11 22.52
N PRO A 150 3.20 -7.20 21.80
CA PRO A 150 2.61 -5.92 21.43
C PRO A 150 1.37 -6.13 20.53
N ILE A 151 0.22 -5.56 20.93
CA ILE A 151 -1.07 -5.83 20.30
C ILE A 151 -1.40 -4.71 19.31
N ALA A 152 -1.64 -5.04 18.03
CA ALA A 152 -1.95 -4.03 17.02
C ALA A 152 -3.19 -3.15 17.37
N SER A 153 -4.15 -3.65 18.14
CA SER A 153 -5.34 -2.88 18.55
C SER A 153 -5.08 -1.83 19.64
N THR A 154 -3.93 -1.86 20.34
CA THR A 154 -3.59 -0.85 21.36
C THR A 154 -2.91 0.39 20.77
N TYR A 155 -2.57 0.36 19.48
CA TYR A 155 -2.02 1.51 18.77
C TYR A 155 -3.16 2.34 18.18
N ASN A 156 -3.23 3.63 18.52
CA ASN A 156 -4.20 4.55 17.95
C ASN A 156 -3.76 4.95 16.55
N TRP A 157 -4.12 4.13 15.57
CA TRP A 157 -3.77 4.37 14.18
C TRP A 157 -4.47 5.58 13.58
N GLY A 158 -5.41 6.24 14.26
CA GLY A 158 -6.07 7.46 13.78
C GLY A 158 -5.34 8.76 14.13
N GLU A 159 -4.39 8.70 15.08
CA GLU A 159 -3.63 9.86 15.58
C GLU A 159 -2.18 9.91 15.06
N TYR A 160 -1.73 8.86 14.35
CA TYR A 160 -0.50 8.83 13.55
C TYR A 160 -0.87 8.80 12.07
#